data_AF-A0A7C3QJR4-F1
#
_entry.id   AF-A0A7C3QJR4-F1
#
_cell.length_a   1.000
_cell.length_b   1.000
_cell.length_c   1.000
_cell.angle_alpha   90.00
_cell.angle_beta   90.00
_cell.angle_gamma   90.00
#
_symmetry.space_group_name_H-M   'P 1'
#
loop_
_entity.id
_entity.type
_entity.pdbx_description
1 polymer ?
#
loop_
_entity_poly.entity_id
_entity_poly.type
_entity_poly.pdbx_seq_one_letter_code
_entity_poly.pdbx_strand_id
1 'polypeptide(L)'
;RGRGRWSTPKAGRRSSASRTSTTPLAVIMGSSLAAAAIMSRPDPGDLVRGALTPVLPPAQGLYSPVLVVMSVMSAAMASFGNLKYSAYVHEKGWRDLSFLSNQRRELMLSMCGMFCMLAMIQIAAAGALKPRGLQVEKLEDLIPIFTEVLGYGGRIILGVTLWSMAFASLVGTGTAYGIMVSDVYHRFVRRSTSTAELDRPAGEMPAFRWVVLYICLSPLYVFVTDWTPVGLVLFKAALGLVTLPVVILAVLRLTADKKIMGSNANGWFTNLALVVTTVAAVYLGFQGLLELGAGD
;
A
#
# COMPACT_ATOMS: atom_id res chain seq x y z
N ARG A 1 13.56 16.63 39.95
CA ARG A 1 13.58 17.91 39.20
C ARG A 1 14.23 17.65 37.85
N GLY A 2 13.59 18.06 36.76
CA GLY A 2 14.07 17.83 35.38
C GLY A 2 13.01 17.20 34.49
N ARG A 3 11.83 17.83 34.34
CA ARG A 3 10.93 17.50 33.23
C ARG A 3 11.59 18.03 31.97
N GLY A 4 12.22 17.14 31.20
CA GLY A 4 12.68 17.45 29.85
C GLY A 4 11.48 17.90 29.04
N ARG A 5 11.40 19.20 28.77
CA ARG A 5 10.38 19.79 27.91
C ARG A 5 10.71 19.36 26.49
N TRP A 6 10.10 18.26 26.05
CA TRP A 6 10.10 17.88 24.64
C TRP A 6 9.52 19.05 23.86
N SER A 7 10.38 19.80 23.16
CA SER A 7 9.94 20.80 22.21
C SER A 7 9.26 20.04 21.08
N THR A 8 7.93 20.12 21.03
CA THR A 8 7.15 19.63 19.91
C THR A 8 7.66 20.36 18.65
N PRO A 9 8.30 19.66 17.68
CA PRO A 9 8.54 20.24 16.38
C PRO A 9 7.18 20.64 15.80
N LYS A 10 7.11 21.74 15.03
CA LYS A 10 5.87 22.25 14.43
C LYS A 10 5.13 21.13 13.66
N ALA A 11 4.20 20.45 14.35
CA ALA A 11 3.51 19.22 13.93
C ALA A 11 2.55 19.40 12.72
N GLY A 12 2.46 20.61 12.17
CA GLY A 12 1.42 20.97 11.20
C GLY A 12 1.89 21.23 9.76
N ARG A 13 3.17 21.52 9.49
CA ARG A 13 3.53 22.19 8.22
C ARG A 13 3.94 21.28 7.06
N ARG A 14 4.39 20.05 7.32
CA ARG A 14 4.86 19.10 6.27
C ARG A 14 3.95 17.88 6.07
N SER A 15 3.22 17.46 7.12
CA SER A 15 2.10 16.53 6.95
C SER A 15 0.99 17.15 6.09
N SER A 16 0.85 18.49 6.10
CA SER A 16 -0.05 19.16 5.16
C SER A 16 0.49 19.14 3.74
N ALA A 17 1.80 19.30 3.50
CA ALA A 17 2.39 19.40 2.16
C ALA A 17 2.29 18.11 1.32
N SER A 18 2.58 16.95 1.92
CA SER A 18 2.39 15.65 1.23
C SER A 18 0.91 15.29 1.08
N ARG A 19 0.09 15.61 2.09
CA ARG A 19 -1.37 15.45 2.02
C ARG A 19 -1.97 16.37 0.95
N THR A 20 -1.47 17.58 0.74
CA THR A 20 -1.96 18.49 -0.31
C THR A 20 -1.60 18.02 -1.72
N SER A 21 -0.49 17.30 -1.91
CA SER A 21 -0.09 16.85 -3.26
C SER A 21 -0.74 15.53 -3.69
N THR A 22 -0.94 14.56 -2.78
CA THR A 22 -1.50 13.25 -3.15
C THR A 22 -3.01 13.16 -3.02
N THR A 23 -3.65 13.99 -2.19
CA THR A 23 -5.12 14.03 -2.07
C THR A 23 -5.83 14.31 -3.40
N PRO A 24 -5.44 15.31 -4.22
CA PRO A 24 -6.11 15.54 -5.49
C PRO A 24 -5.97 14.33 -6.43
N LEU A 25 -4.82 13.66 -6.46
CA LEU A 25 -4.61 12.45 -7.26
C LEU A 25 -5.53 11.30 -6.79
N ALA A 26 -5.68 11.13 -5.48
CA ALA A 26 -6.57 10.13 -4.92
C ALA A 26 -8.05 10.45 -5.20
N VAL A 27 -8.44 11.73 -5.20
CA VAL A 27 -9.79 12.16 -5.57
C VAL A 27 -10.06 11.90 -7.04
N ILE A 28 -9.11 12.21 -7.92
CA ILE A 28 -9.21 11.93 -9.37
C ILE A 28 -9.35 10.43 -9.62
N MET A 29 -8.49 9.62 -8.99
CA MET A 29 -8.52 8.16 -9.13
C MET A 29 -9.80 7.56 -8.53
N GLY A 30 -10.26 8.06 -7.38
CA GLY A 30 -11.48 7.59 -6.74
C GLY A 30 -12.74 7.95 -7.54
N SER A 31 -12.80 9.17 -8.07
CA SER A 31 -13.95 9.63 -8.85
C SER A 31 -14.07 8.93 -10.20
N SER A 32 -12.93 8.65 -10.86
CA SER A 32 -12.92 7.90 -12.11
C SER A 32 -13.36 6.44 -11.94
N LEU A 33 -12.88 5.77 -10.89
CA LEU A 33 -13.32 4.41 -10.54
C LEU A 33 -14.78 4.37 -10.13
N ALA A 34 -15.24 5.37 -9.37
CA ALA A 34 -16.66 5.49 -9.01
C ALA A 34 -17.53 5.70 -10.25
N ALA A 35 -17.11 6.57 -11.18
CA ALA A 35 -17.82 6.78 -12.44
C ALA A 35 -17.91 5.48 -13.24
N ALA A 36 -16.79 4.76 -13.42
CA ALA A 36 -16.78 3.47 -14.11
C ALA A 36 -17.70 2.44 -13.43
N ALA A 37 -17.68 2.34 -12.10
CA ALA A 37 -18.51 1.40 -11.35
C ALA A 37 -20.01 1.72 -11.46
N ILE A 38 -20.40 2.99 -11.32
CA ILE A 38 -21.81 3.41 -11.39
C ILE A 38 -22.34 3.23 -12.81
N MET A 39 -21.58 3.64 -13.81
CA MET A 39 -22.00 3.61 -15.20
C MET A 39 -22.00 2.18 -15.78
N SER A 40 -21.28 1.24 -15.17
CA SER A 40 -21.38 -0.19 -15.50
C SER A 40 -22.76 -0.80 -15.18
N ARG A 41 -23.65 -0.05 -14.50
CA ARG A 41 -25.01 -0.45 -14.12
C ARG A 41 -25.06 -1.87 -13.50
N PRO A 42 -24.31 -2.12 -12.42
CA PRO A 42 -24.35 -3.42 -11.76
C PRO A 42 -25.76 -3.69 -11.23
N ASP A 43 -26.24 -4.93 -11.36
CA ASP A 43 -27.48 -5.36 -10.70
C ASP A 43 -27.26 -5.31 -9.17
N PRO A 44 -28.07 -4.53 -8.41
CA PRO A 44 -27.95 -4.46 -6.96
C PRO A 44 -28.11 -5.83 -6.27
N GLY A 45 -28.91 -6.73 -6.84
CA GLY A 45 -29.11 -8.09 -6.34
C GLY A 45 -27.84 -8.93 -6.44
N ASP A 46 -27.13 -8.83 -7.57
CA ASP A 46 -25.85 -9.52 -7.77
C ASP A 46 -24.73 -8.91 -6.93
N LEU A 47 -24.76 -7.59 -6.68
CA LEU A 47 -23.81 -6.94 -5.79
C LEU A 47 -23.95 -7.43 -4.34
N VAL A 48 -25.19 -7.51 -3.84
CA VAL A 48 -25.46 -7.99 -2.47
C VAL A 48 -25.15 -9.48 -2.34
N ARG A 49 -25.49 -10.29 -3.35
CA ARG A 49 -25.10 -11.71 -3.38
C ARG A 49 -23.58 -11.86 -3.40
N GLY A 50 -22.88 -11.18 -4.31
CA GLY A 50 -21.42 -11.23 -4.38
C GLY A 50 -20.72 -10.78 -3.09
N ALA A 51 -21.30 -9.81 -2.38
CA ALA A 51 -20.75 -9.33 -1.11
C ALA A 51 -20.99 -10.29 0.07
N LEU A 52 -22.12 -11.01 0.10
CA LEU A 52 -22.55 -11.81 1.26
C LEU A 52 -22.36 -13.31 1.08
N THR A 53 -22.28 -13.82 -0.16
CA THR A 53 -22.12 -15.25 -0.42
C THR A 53 -20.73 -15.56 -0.96
N PRO A 54 -19.81 -16.10 -0.14
CA PRO A 54 -18.52 -16.57 -0.61
C PRO A 54 -18.72 -17.86 -1.42
N VAL A 55 -18.90 -17.73 -2.73
CA VAL A 55 -18.99 -18.85 -3.66
C VAL A 55 -17.67 -18.92 -4.43
N LEU A 56 -16.96 -20.04 -4.33
CA LEU A 56 -15.83 -20.29 -5.21
C LEU A 56 -16.36 -20.62 -6.61
N PRO A 57 -15.95 -19.89 -7.66
CA PRO A 57 -16.32 -20.25 -9.02
C PRO A 57 -15.87 -21.68 -9.35
N PRO A 58 -16.62 -22.44 -10.17
CA PRO A 58 -16.10 -23.66 -10.78
C PRO A 58 -14.86 -23.33 -11.62
N ALA A 59 -13.87 -24.22 -11.65
CA ALA A 59 -12.62 -24.00 -12.36
C ALA A 59 -12.87 -23.81 -13.87
N GLN A 60 -12.89 -22.56 -14.32
CA GLN A 60 -13.08 -22.16 -15.71
C GLN A 60 -12.02 -21.09 -16.02
N GLY A 61 -10.98 -21.46 -16.78
CA GLY A 61 -9.87 -20.57 -17.16
C GLY A 61 -8.49 -21.21 -17.03
N LEU A 62 -7.46 -20.45 -17.38
CA LEU A 62 -6.05 -20.86 -17.30
C LEU A 62 -5.55 -21.01 -15.85
N TYR A 63 -6.21 -20.33 -14.90
CA TYR A 63 -5.89 -20.34 -13.47
C TYR A 63 -7.08 -20.85 -12.65
N SER A 64 -6.81 -21.67 -11.63
CA SER A 64 -7.85 -22.12 -10.70
C SER A 64 -8.42 -20.92 -9.93
N PRO A 65 -9.76 -20.81 -9.75
CA PRO A 65 -10.40 -19.73 -9.00
C PRO A 65 -9.89 -19.58 -7.56
N VAL A 66 -9.43 -20.69 -6.96
CA VAL A 66 -8.75 -20.69 -5.66
C VAL A 66 -7.44 -19.89 -5.75
N LEU A 67 -6.66 -20.07 -6.82
CA LEU A 67 -5.38 -19.38 -7.04
C LEU A 67 -5.61 -17.88 -7.27
N VAL A 68 -6.65 -17.50 -8.02
CA VAL A 68 -6.99 -16.08 -8.22
C VAL A 68 -7.36 -15.41 -6.89
N VAL A 69 -8.14 -16.09 -6.05
CA VAL A 69 -8.47 -15.56 -4.71
C VAL A 69 -7.21 -15.48 -3.83
N MET A 70 -6.38 -16.52 -3.84
CA MET A 70 -5.14 -16.55 -3.05
C MET A 70 -4.13 -15.47 -3.50
N SER A 71 -4.01 -15.20 -4.80
CA SER A 71 -3.10 -14.17 -5.33
C SER A 71 -3.56 -12.75 -4.99
N VAL A 72 -4.87 -12.47 -5.07
CA VAL A 72 -5.43 -11.18 -4.61
C VAL A 72 -5.22 -11.01 -3.11
N MET A 73 -5.41 -12.08 -2.33
CA MET A 73 -5.17 -12.05 -0.89
C MET A 73 -3.69 -11.83 -0.55
N SER A 74 -2.76 -12.50 -1.24
CA SER A 74 -1.31 -12.34 -1.00
C SER A 74 -0.83 -10.94 -1.38
N ALA A 75 -1.33 -10.36 -2.48
CA ALA A 75 -1.03 -9.00 -2.90
C ALA A 75 -1.44 -7.93 -1.86
N ALA A 76 -2.53 -8.17 -1.12
CA ALA A 76 -3.01 -7.27 -0.07
C ALA A 76 -2.14 -7.28 1.20
N MET A 77 -1.30 -8.30 1.41
CA MET A 77 -0.52 -8.51 2.64
C MET A 77 0.81 -7.74 2.63
N ALA A 78 0.73 -6.41 2.54
CA ALA A 78 1.91 -5.55 2.41
C ALA A 78 2.64 -5.30 3.75
N SER A 79 3.67 -6.09 4.06
CA SER A 79 4.48 -5.96 5.30
C SER A 79 5.30 -4.68 5.41
N PHE A 80 5.78 -4.13 4.29
CA PHE A 80 6.42 -2.80 4.30
C PHE A 80 5.43 -1.68 4.63
N GLY A 81 4.12 -1.90 4.46
CA GLY A 81 3.08 -0.94 4.85
C GLY A 81 3.16 -0.56 6.33
N ASN A 82 3.38 -1.54 7.20
CA ASN A 82 3.46 -1.34 8.65
C ASN A 82 4.63 -0.45 9.06
N LEU A 83 5.79 -0.65 8.44
CA LEU A 83 6.95 0.20 8.67
C LEU A 83 6.71 1.62 8.15
N LYS A 84 6.13 1.78 6.96
CA LYS A 84 5.85 3.10 6.36
C LYS A 84 4.93 3.92 7.26
N TYR A 85 3.90 3.28 7.81
CA TYR A 85 2.98 3.96 8.71
C TYR A 85 3.70 4.49 9.95
N SER A 86 4.57 3.69 10.59
CA SER A 86 5.34 4.15 11.76
C SER A 86 6.24 5.35 11.46
N ALA A 87 6.88 5.38 10.29
CA ALA A 87 7.67 6.52 9.82
C ALA A 87 6.80 7.78 9.64
N TYR A 88 5.60 7.66 9.07
CA TYR A 88 4.68 8.79 8.94
C TYR A 88 4.10 9.29 10.25
N VAL A 89 3.80 8.39 11.20
CA VAL A 89 3.38 8.77 12.55
C VAL A 89 4.49 9.57 13.25
N HIS A 90 5.74 9.14 13.09
CA HIS A 90 6.90 9.87 13.60
C HIS A 90 7.05 11.26 12.96
N GLU A 91 6.97 11.36 11.63
CA GLU A 91 7.04 12.64 10.89
C GLU A 91 5.87 13.59 11.21
N LYS A 92 4.69 13.07 11.53
CA LYS A 92 3.55 13.87 12.02
C LYS A 92 3.78 14.43 13.43
N GLY A 93 4.82 13.99 14.13
CA GLY A 93 5.12 14.39 15.50
C GLY A 93 4.13 13.82 16.52
N TRP A 94 3.40 12.75 16.16
CA TRP A 94 2.46 12.07 17.06
C TRP A 94 3.22 11.22 18.07
N ARG A 95 3.79 11.89 19.09
CA ARG A 95 4.62 11.27 20.13
C ARG A 95 3.84 10.85 21.39
N ASP A 96 2.61 11.35 21.56
CA ASP A 96 1.80 11.13 22.75
C ASP A 96 0.62 10.17 22.51
N LEU A 97 0.17 9.49 23.57
CA LEU A 97 -0.99 8.59 23.56
C LEU A 97 -2.32 9.30 23.23
N SER A 98 -2.38 10.63 23.37
CA SER A 98 -3.54 11.45 22.98
C SER A 98 -3.91 11.29 21.50
N PHE A 99 -2.93 10.98 20.65
CA PHE A 99 -3.14 10.79 19.21
C PHE A 99 -3.62 9.38 18.84
N LEU A 100 -3.71 8.42 19.77
CA LEU A 100 -4.11 7.05 19.45
C LEU A 100 -5.50 6.96 18.82
N SER A 101 -6.47 7.71 19.32
CA SER A 101 -7.83 7.75 18.74
C SER A 101 -7.79 8.32 17.31
N ASN A 102 -6.99 9.37 17.08
CA ASN A 102 -6.82 9.97 15.76
C ASN A 102 -6.13 9.02 14.78
N GLN A 103 -5.10 8.30 15.24
CA GLN A 103 -4.41 7.26 14.47
C GLN A 103 -5.38 6.17 14.02
N ARG A 104 -6.19 5.63 14.95
CA ARG A 104 -7.17 4.58 14.65
C ARG A 104 -8.24 5.05 13.66
N ARG A 105 -8.78 6.25 13.85
CA ARG A 105 -9.78 6.83 12.93
C ARG A 105 -9.19 7.07 11.54
N GLU A 106 -7.97 7.59 11.46
CA GLU A 106 -7.29 7.79 10.19
C GLU A 106 -7.03 6.46 9.48
N LEU A 107 -6.55 5.45 10.21
CA LEU A 107 -6.28 4.13 9.66
C LEU A 107 -7.55 3.44 9.18
N MET A 108 -8.62 3.47 9.97
CA MET A 108 -9.93 2.93 9.59
C MET A 108 -10.49 3.61 8.34
N LEU A 109 -10.40 4.95 8.26
CA LEU A 109 -10.85 5.69 7.08
C LEU A 109 -10.05 5.32 5.84
N SER A 110 -8.72 5.18 5.97
CA SER A 110 -7.86 4.75 4.86
C SER A 110 -8.15 3.32 4.41
N MET A 111 -8.40 2.39 5.34
CA MET A 111 -8.74 1.00 5.03
C MET A 111 -10.10 0.91 4.32
N CYS A 112 -11.12 1.61 4.83
CA CYS A 112 -12.42 1.69 4.16
C CYS A 112 -12.30 2.30 2.76
N GLY A 113 -11.54 3.38 2.60
CA GLY A 113 -11.31 4.00 1.28
C GLY A 113 -10.64 3.05 0.29
N MET A 114 -9.60 2.32 0.73
CA MET A 114 -8.91 1.34 -0.10
C MET A 114 -9.84 0.18 -0.49
N PHE A 115 -10.64 -0.33 0.46
CA PHE A 115 -11.61 -1.39 0.19
C PHE A 115 -12.68 -0.93 -0.80
N CYS A 116 -13.22 0.28 -0.65
CA CYS A 116 -14.18 0.86 -1.59
C CYS A 116 -13.59 1.01 -3.00
N MET A 117 -12.36 1.50 -3.13
CA MET A 117 -11.69 1.62 -4.43
C MET A 117 -11.46 0.25 -5.09
N LEU A 118 -11.05 -0.75 -4.31
CA LEU A 118 -10.87 -2.12 -4.79
C LEU A 118 -12.20 -2.76 -5.21
N ALA A 119 -13.28 -2.51 -4.48
CA ALA A 119 -14.61 -2.95 -4.86
C ALA A 119 -15.08 -2.27 -6.16
N MET A 120 -14.88 -0.96 -6.30
CA MET A 120 -15.29 -0.20 -7.50
C MET A 120 -14.62 -0.73 -8.77
N ILE A 121 -13.30 -1.00 -8.73
CA ILE A 121 -12.61 -1.55 -9.91
C ILE A 121 -13.07 -2.97 -10.25
N GLN A 122 -13.34 -3.82 -9.25
CA GLN A 122 -13.86 -5.17 -9.45
C GLN A 122 -15.27 -5.15 -10.04
N ILE A 123 -16.13 -4.25 -9.56
CA ILE A 123 -17.49 -4.03 -10.09
C ILE A 123 -17.43 -3.55 -11.54
N ALA A 124 -16.57 -2.57 -11.84
CA ALA A 124 -16.39 -2.05 -13.19
C ALA A 124 -15.85 -3.13 -14.15
N ALA A 125 -14.86 -3.92 -13.69
CA ALA A 125 -14.33 -5.05 -14.45
C ALA A 125 -15.41 -6.11 -14.72
N ALA A 126 -16.18 -6.50 -13.70
CA ALA A 126 -17.25 -7.48 -13.84
C ALA A 126 -18.35 -7.01 -14.80
N GLY A 127 -18.72 -5.72 -14.76
CA GLY A 127 -19.74 -5.16 -15.65
C GLY A 127 -19.27 -5.04 -17.11
N ALA A 128 -18.01 -4.67 -17.34
CA ALA A 128 -17.51 -4.39 -18.68
C ALA A 128 -16.87 -5.59 -19.39
N LEU A 129 -16.16 -6.46 -18.66
CA LEU A 129 -15.39 -7.58 -19.24
C LEU A 129 -16.15 -8.91 -19.25
N LYS A 130 -16.91 -9.22 -18.19
CA LYS A 130 -17.62 -10.50 -18.05
C LYS A 130 -18.60 -10.78 -19.21
N PRO A 131 -19.40 -9.81 -19.70
CA PRO A 131 -20.34 -10.08 -20.81
C PRO A 131 -19.66 -10.49 -22.12
N ARG A 132 -18.36 -10.20 -22.27
CA ARG A 132 -17.60 -10.43 -23.51
C ARG A 132 -16.62 -11.60 -23.41
N GLY A 133 -16.50 -12.23 -22.23
CA GLY A 133 -15.52 -13.29 -22.01
C GLY A 133 -14.07 -12.85 -22.20
N LEU A 134 -13.78 -11.55 -22.10
CA LEU A 134 -12.41 -11.03 -22.22
C LEU A 134 -11.63 -11.35 -20.95
N GLN A 135 -10.47 -11.99 -21.12
CA GLN A 135 -9.50 -12.21 -20.07
C GLN A 135 -8.51 -11.05 -20.02
N VAL A 136 -8.08 -10.67 -18.82
CA VAL A 136 -7.12 -9.57 -18.62
C VAL A 136 -5.73 -10.19 -18.54
N GLU A 137 -4.92 -9.98 -19.56
CA GLU A 137 -3.51 -10.42 -19.59
C GLU A 137 -2.57 -9.21 -19.57
N LYS A 138 -2.99 -8.10 -20.18
CA LYS A 138 -2.18 -6.89 -20.33
C LYS A 138 -2.90 -5.64 -19.83
N LEU A 139 -2.14 -4.57 -19.62
CA LEU A 139 -2.68 -3.27 -19.21
C LEU A 139 -3.68 -2.72 -20.24
N GLU A 140 -3.46 -2.99 -21.51
CA GLU A 140 -4.34 -2.57 -22.61
C GLU A 140 -5.72 -3.24 -22.53
N ASP A 141 -5.82 -4.41 -21.89
CA ASP A 141 -7.09 -5.13 -21.69
C ASP A 141 -7.97 -4.48 -20.63
N LEU A 142 -7.45 -3.47 -19.90
CA LEU A 142 -8.22 -2.63 -18.99
C LEU A 142 -8.91 -1.47 -19.73
N ILE A 143 -8.52 -1.16 -20.97
CA ILE A 143 -9.12 -0.11 -21.79
C ILE A 143 -10.64 -0.31 -21.96
N PRO A 144 -11.13 -1.51 -22.32
CA PRO A 144 -12.56 -1.78 -22.44
C PRO A 144 -13.38 -1.40 -21.21
N ILE A 145 -12.83 -1.53 -19.99
CA ILE A 145 -13.54 -1.18 -18.75
C ILE A 145 -14.01 0.27 -18.78
N PHE A 146 -13.17 1.16 -19.30
CA PHE A 146 -13.48 2.58 -19.33
C PHE A 146 -14.09 3.02 -20.65
N THR A 147 -13.68 2.44 -21.79
CA THR A 147 -14.19 2.86 -23.10
C THR A 147 -15.60 2.40 -23.40
N GLU A 148 -15.99 1.24 -22.86
CA GLU A 148 -17.33 0.71 -23.09
C GLU A 148 -18.38 1.44 -22.27
N VAL A 149 -17.93 1.92 -21.11
CA VAL A 149 -18.78 2.62 -20.16
C VAL A 149 -18.81 4.13 -20.48
N LEU A 150 -17.70 4.74 -20.92
CA LEU A 150 -17.57 6.19 -21.12
C LEU A 150 -17.26 6.62 -22.58
N GLY A 151 -17.21 5.68 -23.54
CA GLY A 151 -16.86 5.97 -24.93
C GLY A 151 -15.42 6.49 -25.09
N TYR A 152 -15.20 7.40 -26.04
CA TYR A 152 -13.87 7.98 -26.31
C TYR A 152 -13.26 8.69 -25.10
N GLY A 153 -14.09 9.34 -24.26
CA GLY A 153 -13.66 9.98 -23.02
C GLY A 153 -13.10 8.99 -21.99
N GLY A 154 -13.51 7.72 -22.06
CA GLY A 154 -13.04 6.65 -21.19
C GLY A 154 -11.54 6.40 -21.28
N ARG A 155 -10.94 6.50 -22.48
CA ARG A 155 -9.48 6.34 -22.65
C ARG A 155 -8.70 7.42 -21.90
N ILE A 156 -9.16 8.67 -21.99
CA ILE A 156 -8.52 9.81 -21.32
C ILE A 156 -8.64 9.64 -19.80
N ILE A 157 -9.82 9.26 -19.32
CA ILE A 157 -10.08 9.04 -17.89
C ILE A 157 -9.22 7.88 -17.36
N LEU A 158 -9.11 6.77 -18.08
CA LEU A 158 -8.21 5.67 -17.72
C LEU A 158 -6.75 6.15 -17.66
N GLY A 159 -6.28 6.86 -18.69
CA GLY A 159 -4.92 7.41 -18.71
C GLY A 159 -4.64 8.32 -17.52
N VAL A 160 -5.54 9.25 -17.21
CA VAL A 160 -5.45 10.14 -16.04
C VAL A 160 -5.50 9.36 -14.72
N THR A 161 -6.29 8.29 -14.66
CA THR A 161 -6.40 7.42 -13.47
C THR A 161 -5.11 6.65 -13.22
N LEU A 162 -4.57 5.99 -14.25
CA LEU A 162 -3.32 5.25 -14.18
C LEU A 162 -2.15 6.19 -13.85
N TRP A 163 -2.12 7.36 -14.48
CA TRP A 163 -1.14 8.41 -14.16
C TRP A 163 -1.25 8.84 -12.70
N SER A 164 -2.46 9.15 -12.22
CA SER A 164 -2.70 9.56 -10.82
C SER A 164 -2.28 8.47 -9.84
N MET A 165 -2.56 7.21 -10.14
CA MET A 165 -2.16 6.04 -9.35
C MET A 165 -0.64 5.90 -9.29
N ALA A 166 0.03 5.98 -10.43
CA ALA A 166 1.49 5.88 -10.53
C ALA A 166 2.18 7.02 -9.77
N PHE A 167 1.73 8.27 -9.95
CA PHE A 167 2.27 9.42 -9.25
C PHE A 167 2.00 9.40 -7.75
N ALA A 168 0.79 9.03 -7.32
CA ALA A 168 0.47 8.88 -5.91
C ALA A 168 1.34 7.81 -5.23
N SER A 169 1.59 6.70 -5.93
CA SER A 169 2.51 5.65 -5.46
C SER A 169 3.95 6.14 -5.39
N LEU A 170 4.44 6.83 -6.42
CA LEU A 170 5.80 7.38 -6.47
C LEU A 170 6.05 8.36 -5.32
N VAL A 171 5.14 9.31 -5.10
CA VAL A 171 5.25 10.31 -4.03
C VAL A 171 5.07 9.65 -2.66
N GLY A 172 4.05 8.82 -2.48
CA GLY A 172 3.74 8.17 -1.21
C GLY A 172 4.82 7.16 -0.80
N THR A 173 5.09 6.16 -1.61
CA THR A 173 6.10 5.15 -1.26
C THR A 173 7.52 5.70 -1.35
N GLY A 174 7.81 6.58 -2.31
CA GLY A 174 9.14 7.17 -2.45
C GLY A 174 9.54 8.02 -1.25
N THR A 175 8.63 8.86 -0.74
CA THR A 175 8.91 9.63 0.47
C THR A 175 9.06 8.75 1.70
N ALA A 176 8.24 7.70 1.84
CA ALA A 176 8.34 6.77 2.96
C ALA A 176 9.68 6.02 2.98
N TYR A 177 10.14 5.52 1.82
CA TYR A 177 11.46 4.89 1.71
C TYR A 177 12.59 5.90 1.94
N GLY A 178 12.45 7.13 1.46
CA GLY A 178 13.38 8.22 1.75
C GLY A 178 13.58 8.44 3.25
N ILE A 179 12.48 8.49 4.01
CA ILE A 179 12.52 8.64 5.48
C ILE A 179 13.27 7.45 6.10
N MET A 180 12.88 6.22 5.76
CA MET A 180 13.50 5.01 6.33
C MET A 180 14.99 4.90 6.04
N VAL A 181 15.39 5.11 4.79
CA VAL A 181 16.81 5.02 4.39
C VAL A 181 17.61 6.13 5.07
N SER A 182 17.06 7.33 5.21
CA SER A 182 17.72 8.41 5.92
C SER A 182 17.92 8.08 7.41
N ASP A 183 16.91 7.50 8.08
CA ASP A 183 17.02 7.09 9.48
C ASP A 183 18.07 5.99 9.67
N VAL A 184 18.07 4.97 8.80
CA VAL A 184 19.08 3.90 8.81
C VAL A 184 20.48 4.46 8.57
N TYR A 185 20.64 5.35 7.59
CA TYR A 185 21.94 5.96 7.27
C TYR A 185 22.50 6.76 8.46
N HIS A 186 21.68 7.60 9.10
CA HIS A 186 22.14 8.41 10.22
C HIS A 186 22.44 7.58 11.49
N ARG A 187 21.64 6.53 11.77
CA ARG A 187 21.84 5.66 12.93
C ARG A 187 23.02 4.71 12.78
N PHE A 188 23.15 4.04 11.64
CA PHE A 188 24.10 2.95 11.47
C PHE A 188 25.38 3.37 10.76
N VAL A 189 25.29 4.23 9.73
CA VAL A 189 26.46 4.64 8.93
C VAL A 189 27.16 5.82 9.60
N ARG A 190 26.40 6.89 9.88
CA ARG A 190 26.95 8.10 10.51
C ARG A 190 27.11 7.98 12.03
N ARG A 191 26.53 6.93 12.64
CA ARG A 191 26.53 6.66 14.09
C ARG A 191 26.18 7.90 14.91
N SER A 192 25.22 8.71 14.44
CA SER A 192 24.83 9.89 15.19
C SER A 192 24.16 9.46 16.50
N THR A 193 24.78 9.85 17.61
CA THR A 193 24.26 9.63 18.98
C THR A 193 23.44 10.80 19.50
N SER A 194 23.35 11.89 18.74
CA SER A 194 22.56 13.06 19.13
C SER A 194 21.08 12.80 18.87
N THR A 195 20.29 12.68 19.94
CA THR A 195 18.82 12.60 19.85
C THR A 195 18.23 13.78 19.07
N ALA A 196 18.83 14.97 19.20
CA ALA A 196 18.42 16.17 18.45
C ALA A 196 18.77 16.12 16.95
N GLU A 197 19.67 15.25 16.51
CA GLU A 197 19.97 15.02 15.09
C GLU A 197 19.08 13.93 14.49
N LEU A 198 18.71 12.92 15.29
CA LEU A 198 17.79 11.85 14.91
C LEU A 198 16.31 12.28 14.90
N ASP A 199 15.91 13.20 15.77
CA ASP A 199 14.55 13.78 15.80
C ASP A 199 14.33 14.92 14.78
N ARG A 200 15.32 15.20 13.91
CA ARG A 200 15.15 16.19 12.84
C ARG A 200 14.12 15.69 11.83
N PRO A 201 13.30 16.59 11.25
CA PRO A 201 12.37 16.20 10.20
C PRO A 201 13.16 15.66 9.00
N ALA A 202 12.76 14.50 8.46
CA ALA A 202 13.52 13.79 7.42
C ALA A 202 13.84 14.67 6.20
N GLY A 203 12.94 15.59 5.82
CA GLY A 203 13.16 16.49 4.69
C GLY A 203 14.25 17.56 4.89
N GLU A 204 14.85 17.67 6.08
CA GLU A 204 16.07 18.48 6.32
C GLU A 204 17.34 17.64 6.23
N MET A 205 17.22 16.31 6.20
CA MET A 205 18.36 15.42 6.07
C MET A 205 18.84 15.39 4.62
N PRO A 206 20.15 15.54 4.35
CA PRO A 206 20.68 15.45 2.99
C PRO A 206 20.47 14.06 2.39
N ALA A 207 20.54 13.00 3.21
CA ALA A 207 20.29 11.62 2.78
C ALA A 207 18.87 11.44 2.21
N PHE A 208 17.85 12.01 2.85
CA PHE A 208 16.47 11.96 2.34
C PHE A 208 16.35 12.59 0.95
N ARG A 209 16.98 13.76 0.74
CA ARG A 209 16.91 14.48 -0.54
C ARG A 209 17.54 13.68 -1.68
N TRP A 210 18.69 13.04 -1.42
CA TRP A 210 19.35 12.19 -2.41
C TRP A 210 18.53 10.94 -2.74
N VAL A 211 17.93 10.29 -1.75
CA VAL A 211 17.08 9.11 -1.97
C VAL A 211 15.83 9.48 -2.77
N VAL A 212 15.14 10.57 -2.42
CA VAL A 212 13.96 11.03 -3.17
C VAL A 212 14.36 11.42 -4.60
N LEU A 213 15.48 12.11 -4.79
CA LEU A 213 15.98 12.46 -6.12
C LEU A 213 16.25 11.19 -6.96
N TYR A 214 16.92 10.19 -6.37
CA TYR A 214 17.15 8.91 -7.03
C TYR A 214 15.85 8.21 -7.42
N ILE A 215 14.85 8.16 -6.53
CA ILE A 215 13.55 7.54 -6.80
C ILE A 215 12.78 8.28 -7.89
N CYS A 216 12.89 9.61 -7.96
CA CYS A 216 12.26 10.41 -9.01
C CYS A 216 12.97 10.28 -10.37
N LEU A 217 14.29 10.06 -10.38
CA LEU A 217 15.07 9.93 -11.61
C LEU A 217 15.10 8.51 -12.16
N SER A 218 14.92 7.48 -11.33
CA SER A 218 14.99 6.08 -11.76
C SER A 218 14.00 5.70 -12.88
N PRO A 219 12.76 6.22 -12.94
CA PRO A 219 11.86 5.94 -14.06
C PRO A 219 12.33 6.53 -15.39
N LEU A 220 13.08 7.64 -15.36
CA LEU A 220 13.63 8.26 -16.59
C LEU A 220 14.65 7.35 -17.26
N TYR A 221 15.44 6.61 -16.48
CA TYR A 221 16.37 5.63 -17.02
C TYR A 221 15.64 4.53 -17.80
N VAL A 222 14.55 3.99 -17.22
CA VAL A 222 13.71 2.99 -17.88
C VAL A 222 13.09 3.56 -19.15
N PHE A 223 12.60 4.80 -19.10
CA PHE A 223 11.99 5.49 -20.24
C PHE A 223 12.96 5.71 -21.41
N VAL A 224 14.24 6.03 -21.14
CA VAL A 224 15.25 6.27 -22.19
C VAL A 224 15.77 4.97 -22.81
N THR A 225 15.80 3.89 -22.04
CA THR A 225 16.49 2.65 -22.42
C THR A 225 15.52 1.57 -22.94
N ASP A 226 14.20 1.84 -22.94
CA ASP A 226 13.13 0.87 -23.24
C ASP A 226 13.29 -0.48 -22.50
N TRP A 227 13.98 -0.46 -21.36
CA TRP A 227 14.35 -1.65 -20.64
C TRP A 227 13.19 -2.14 -19.79
N THR A 228 12.77 -3.40 -19.96
CA THR A 228 11.71 -3.99 -19.14
C THR A 228 12.30 -4.51 -17.83
N PRO A 229 12.00 -3.89 -16.66
CA PRO A 229 12.63 -4.24 -15.40
C PRO A 229 12.00 -5.49 -14.76
N VAL A 230 11.63 -6.50 -15.56
CA VAL A 230 10.93 -7.71 -15.10
C VAL A 230 11.74 -8.41 -14.00
N GLY A 231 13.04 -8.62 -14.24
CA GLY A 231 13.93 -9.24 -13.25
C GLY A 231 14.05 -8.44 -11.94
N LEU A 232 14.06 -7.10 -12.01
CA LEU A 232 14.07 -6.25 -10.81
C LEU A 232 12.75 -6.34 -10.03
N VAL A 233 11.62 -6.42 -10.74
CA VAL A 233 10.30 -6.57 -10.11
C VAL A 233 10.20 -7.93 -9.41
N LEU A 234 10.63 -9.00 -10.07
CA LEU A 234 10.67 -10.35 -9.49
C LEU A 234 11.62 -10.42 -8.28
N PHE A 235 12.82 -9.85 -8.40
CA PHE A 235 13.79 -9.77 -7.31
C PHE A 235 13.23 -9.00 -6.10
N LYS A 236 12.59 -7.84 -6.34
CA LYS A 236 11.92 -7.06 -5.29
C LYS A 236 10.80 -7.87 -4.63
N ALA A 237 10.01 -8.61 -5.40
CA ALA A 237 8.94 -9.46 -4.87
C ALA A 237 9.52 -10.56 -3.97
N ALA A 238 10.57 -11.25 -4.42
CA ALA A 238 11.27 -12.27 -3.64
C ALA A 238 11.85 -11.69 -2.33
N LEU A 239 12.51 -10.53 -2.39
CA LEU A 239 12.99 -9.82 -1.19
C LEU A 239 11.86 -9.47 -0.23
N GLY A 240 10.71 -9.06 -0.76
CA GLY A 240 9.52 -8.75 0.03
C GLY A 240 9.03 -9.96 0.83
N LEU A 241 9.02 -11.13 0.20
CA LEU A 241 8.60 -12.40 0.83
C LEU A 241 9.54 -12.85 1.94
N VAL A 242 10.85 -12.71 1.76
CA VAL A 242 11.84 -13.02 2.80
C VAL A 242 11.76 -12.02 3.96
N THR A 243 11.52 -10.75 3.65
CA THR A 243 11.47 -9.68 4.67
C THR A 243 10.16 -9.69 5.46
N LEU A 244 9.08 -10.18 4.86
CA LEU A 244 7.73 -10.26 5.45
C LEU A 244 7.70 -10.92 6.85
N PRO A 245 8.14 -12.19 7.02
CA PRO A 245 8.10 -12.84 8.33
C PRO A 245 8.97 -12.12 9.36
N VAL A 246 10.14 -11.61 8.96
CA VAL A 246 11.05 -10.89 9.85
C VAL A 246 10.39 -9.64 10.42
N VAL A 247 9.77 -8.83 9.55
CA VAL A 247 9.10 -7.58 9.96
C VAL A 247 7.90 -7.87 10.84
N ILE A 248 7.06 -8.84 10.46
CA ILE A 248 5.86 -9.17 11.24
C ILE A 248 6.24 -9.71 12.62
N LEU A 249 7.21 -10.62 12.71
CA LEU A 249 7.70 -11.14 13.98
C LEU A 249 8.31 -10.04 14.86
N ALA A 250 9.06 -9.11 14.27
CA ALA A 250 9.60 -7.97 14.99
C ALA A 250 8.48 -7.09 15.57
N VAL A 251 7.47 -6.75 14.76
CA VAL A 251 6.32 -5.96 15.21
C VAL A 251 5.52 -6.70 16.29
N LEU A 252 5.27 -7.99 16.12
CA LEU A 252 4.55 -8.82 17.08
C LEU A 252 5.29 -8.87 18.42
N ARG A 253 6.62 -9.05 18.39
CA ARG A 253 7.45 -9.03 19.59
C ARG A 253 7.44 -7.65 20.28
N LEU A 254 7.59 -6.57 19.52
CA LEU A 254 7.57 -5.20 20.06
C LEU A 254 6.23 -4.82 20.67
N THR A 255 5.12 -5.26 20.07
CA THR A 255 3.76 -4.94 20.54
C THR A 255 3.29 -5.84 21.68
N ALA A 256 3.85 -7.04 21.81
CA ALA A 256 3.60 -7.93 22.94
C ALA A 256 4.46 -7.60 24.18
N ASP A 257 5.60 -6.92 24.01
CA ASP A 257 6.51 -6.62 25.12
C ASP A 257 5.95 -5.53 26.06
N LYS A 258 5.56 -5.95 27.27
CA LYS A 258 5.07 -5.06 28.34
C LYS A 258 6.12 -4.06 28.81
N LYS A 259 7.43 -4.33 28.62
CA LYS A 259 8.50 -3.39 28.97
C LYS A 259 8.53 -2.19 28.03
N ILE A 260 8.18 -2.39 26.77
CA ILE A 260 8.20 -1.35 25.72
C ILE A 260 6.84 -0.65 25.67
N MET A 261 5.74 -1.41 25.68
CA MET A 261 4.38 -0.89 25.50
C MET A 261 3.65 -0.51 26.80
N GLY A 262 4.19 -0.88 27.97
CA GLY A 262 3.58 -0.59 29.26
C GLY A 262 2.16 -1.17 29.36
N SER A 263 1.18 -0.31 29.70
CA SER A 263 -0.23 -0.68 29.80
C SER A 263 -0.93 -0.91 28.46
N ASN A 264 -0.33 -0.51 27.33
CA ASN A 264 -0.89 -0.64 25.99
C ASN A 264 -0.38 -1.88 25.23
N ALA A 265 0.28 -2.81 25.94
CA ALA A 265 0.70 -4.08 25.34
C ALA A 265 -0.52 -4.87 24.85
N ASN A 266 -0.34 -5.62 23.76
CA ASN A 266 -1.41 -6.40 23.18
C ASN A 266 -1.98 -7.42 24.16
N GLY A 267 -3.31 -7.52 24.20
CA GLY A 267 -4.00 -8.60 24.90
C GLY A 267 -3.80 -9.95 24.22
N TRP A 268 -4.14 -11.03 24.93
CA TRP A 268 -4.00 -12.40 24.41
C TRP A 268 -4.80 -12.61 23.11
N PHE A 269 -6.00 -12.02 23.01
CA PHE A 269 -6.84 -12.09 21.81
C PHE A 269 -6.20 -11.38 20.62
N THR A 270 -5.63 -10.19 20.83
CA THR A 270 -4.93 -9.44 19.78
C THR A 270 -3.69 -10.19 19.32
N ASN A 271 -2.93 -10.78 20.24
CA ASN A 271 -1.78 -11.61 19.88
C ASN A 271 -2.20 -12.86 19.10
N LEU A 272 -3.28 -13.55 19.50
CA LEU A 272 -3.80 -14.68 18.75
C LEU A 272 -4.21 -14.28 17.32
N ALA A 273 -4.97 -13.20 17.17
CA ALA A 273 -5.37 -12.67 15.87
C ALA A 273 -4.16 -12.27 15.00
N LEU A 274 -3.13 -11.66 15.59
CA LEU A 274 -1.89 -11.33 14.89
C LEU A 274 -1.11 -12.57 14.49
N VAL A 275 -1.01 -13.59 15.34
CA VAL A 275 -0.35 -14.87 15.00
C VAL A 275 -1.07 -15.54 13.84
N VAL A 276 -2.40 -15.66 13.90
CA VAL A 276 -3.20 -16.28 12.84
C VAL A 276 -3.03 -15.54 11.52
N THR A 277 -3.13 -14.20 11.52
CA THR A 277 -2.93 -13.40 10.29
C THR A 277 -1.50 -13.48 9.78
N THR A 278 -0.50 -13.59 10.66
CA THR A 278 0.91 -13.81 10.28
C THR A 278 1.12 -15.15 9.60
N VAL A 279 0.60 -16.23 10.19
CA VAL A 279 0.72 -17.58 9.63
C VAL A 279 0.02 -17.65 8.27
N ALA A 280 -1.17 -17.07 8.15
CA ALA A 280 -1.86 -16.96 6.87
C ALA A 280 -1.05 -16.15 5.84
N ALA A 281 -0.39 -15.06 6.26
CA ALA A 281 0.42 -14.22 5.38
C ALA A 281 1.64 -14.95 4.83
N VAL A 282 2.35 -15.67 5.70
CA VAL A 282 3.51 -16.45 5.31
C VAL A 282 3.11 -17.60 4.39
N TYR A 283 2.00 -18.28 4.71
CA TYR A 283 1.48 -19.37 3.89
C TYR A 283 1.09 -18.89 2.48
N LEU A 284 0.28 -17.84 2.39
CA LEU A 284 -0.15 -17.28 1.10
C LEU A 284 1.01 -16.66 0.31
N GLY A 285 1.96 -16.02 1.00
CA GLY A 285 3.18 -15.52 0.37
C GLY A 285 4.02 -16.66 -0.24
N PHE A 286 4.16 -17.77 0.48
CA PHE A 286 4.89 -18.94 -0.01
C PHE A 286 4.20 -19.58 -1.22
N GLN A 287 2.87 -19.69 -1.20
CA GLN A 287 2.10 -20.16 -2.36
C GLN A 287 2.30 -19.26 -3.59
N GLY A 288 2.26 -17.93 -3.41
CA GLY A 288 2.53 -17.00 -4.50
C GLY A 288 3.96 -17.10 -5.06
N LEU A 289 4.95 -17.46 -4.23
CA LEU A 289 6.32 -17.71 -4.71
C LEU A 289 6.40 -19.00 -5.54
N LEU A 290 5.73 -20.07 -5.10
CA LEU A 290 5.70 -21.33 -5.85
C LEU A 290 5.09 -21.13 -7.24
N GLU A 291 4.06 -20.28 -7.35
CA GLU A 291 3.48 -19.91 -8.64
C GLU A 291 4.46 -19.12 -9.51
N LEU A 292 5.14 -18.12 -8.96
CA LEU A 292 6.15 -17.35 -9.69
C LEU A 292 7.34 -18.21 -10.16
N GLY A 293 7.64 -19.31 -9.46
CA GLY A 293 8.67 -20.28 -9.85
C GLY A 293 8.17 -21.42 -10.73
N ALA A 294 6.86 -21.61 -10.86
CA ALA A 294 6.25 -22.65 -11.70
C ALA A 294 5.75 -22.11 -13.05
N GLY A 295 5.58 -20.79 -13.17
CA GLY A 295 5.31 -20.10 -14.43
C GLY A 295 6.60 -19.72 -15.15
N ASP A 296 7.25 -20.72 -15.76
CA ASP A 296 8.08 -20.51 -16.96
C ASP A 296 7.17 -20.48 -18.20
#